data_AF-A0A971E5X0-F1
#
_entry.id   AF-A0A971E5X0-F1
#
_cell.length_a   1.000
_cell.length_b   1.000
_cell.length_c   1.000
_cell.angle_alpha   90.00
_cell.angle_beta   90.00
_cell.angle_gamma   90.00
#
_symmetry.space_group_name_H-M   'P 1'
#
loop_
_entity.id
_entity.type
_entity.pdbx_description
1 polymer ?
#
loop_
_entity_poly.entity_id
_entity_poly.type
_entity_poly.pdbx_seq_one_letter_code
_entity_poly.pdbx_strand_id
1 'polypeptide(L)'
;LLNARGVFQIDGNLGATAGIAECLLQSHIALHFLPALPVSWQDGSVRGLRARGARTVDLRWKAGALREAIVRPDLDGEIEVVGKALKVTCGTTEVVTKTTELGFSFYGEGGKVYRLTP
;
A
#
# COMPACT_ATOMS: atom_id res chain seq x y z
N LEU A 1 21.57 -15.18 5.36
CA LEU A 1 21.23 -15.20 3.92
C LEU A 1 22.02 -14.07 3.25
N LEU A 2 22.95 -14.37 2.35
CA LEU A 2 23.77 -13.39 1.63
C LEU A 2 23.56 -13.59 0.13
N ASN A 3 23.40 -12.52 -0.65
CA ASN A 3 23.49 -12.59 -2.10
C ASN A 3 24.97 -12.73 -2.48
N ALA A 4 25.39 -13.98 -2.68
CA ALA A 4 26.74 -14.32 -3.06
C ALA A 4 26.71 -15.46 -4.07
N ARG A 5 27.14 -15.18 -5.30
CA ARG A 5 27.48 -16.20 -6.32
C ARG A 5 29.00 -16.31 -6.53
N GLY A 6 29.78 -15.96 -5.51
CA GLY A 6 31.25 -16.01 -5.52
C GLY A 6 31.89 -14.86 -4.74
N VAL A 7 31.29 -13.66 -4.81
CA VAL A 7 31.63 -12.49 -4.00
C VAL A 7 30.34 -11.91 -3.43
N PHE A 8 30.38 -11.45 -2.18
CA PHE A 8 29.24 -10.80 -1.54
C PHE A 8 29.09 -9.36 -2.05
N GLN A 9 27.88 -9.03 -2.50
CA GLN A 9 27.48 -7.65 -2.78
C GLN A 9 26.14 -7.36 -2.11
N ILE A 10 26.07 -6.25 -1.38
CA ILE A 10 24.91 -5.91 -0.54
C ILE A 10 23.74 -5.36 -1.38
N ASP A 11 24.01 -4.82 -2.56
CA ASP A 11 23.02 -4.22 -3.46
C ASP A 11 21.89 -5.19 -3.82
N GLY A 12 22.19 -6.46 -4.09
CA GLY A 12 21.18 -7.46 -4.38
C GLY A 12 20.26 -7.79 -3.20
N ASN A 13 20.76 -7.77 -1.97
CA ASN A 13 19.92 -7.96 -0.77
C ASN A 13 18.94 -6.79 -0.57
N LEU A 14 19.45 -5.56 -0.74
CA LEU A 14 18.65 -4.34 -0.60
C LEU A 14 17.64 -4.22 -1.75
N GLY A 15 18.06 -4.53 -2.97
CA GLY A 15 17.23 -4.56 -4.15
C GLY A 15 16.11 -5.60 -4.06
N ALA A 16 16.39 -6.79 -3.53
CA ALA A 16 15.36 -7.80 -3.29
C ALA A 16 14.28 -7.32 -2.30
N THR A 17 14.70 -6.64 -1.23
CA THR A 17 13.78 -6.07 -0.23
C THR A 17 12.91 -4.98 -0.86
N ALA A 18 13.51 -4.07 -1.63
CA ALA A 18 12.79 -3.03 -2.36
C ALA A 18 11.81 -3.62 -3.38
N GLY A 19 12.24 -4.63 -4.14
CA GLY A 19 11.39 -5.31 -5.12
C GLY A 19 10.17 -5.98 -4.48
N ILE A 20 10.34 -6.64 -3.33
CA ILE A 20 9.22 -7.22 -2.58
C ILE A 20 8.25 -6.12 -2.13
N ALA A 21 8.75 -5.00 -1.63
CA ALA A 21 7.90 -3.88 -1.23
C ALA A 21 7.11 -3.31 -2.43
N GLU A 22 7.76 -3.08 -3.57
CA GLU A 22 7.13 -2.53 -4.79
C GLU A 22 6.15 -3.50 -5.46
N CYS A 23 6.26 -4.82 -5.23
CA CYS A 23 5.23 -5.79 -5.62
C CYS A 23 3.92 -5.60 -4.83
N LEU A 24 4.03 -5.18 -3.56
CA LEU A 24 2.91 -5.09 -2.63
C LEU A 24 2.31 -3.68 -2.57
N LEU A 25 3.13 -2.64 -2.69
CA LEU A 25 2.72 -1.25 -2.62
C LEU A 25 3.60 -0.40 -3.54
N GLN A 26 2.96 0.37 -4.41
CA GLN A 26 3.60 1.46 -5.13
C GLN A 26 2.97 2.78 -4.71
N SER A 27 3.75 3.87 -4.76
CA SER A 27 3.26 5.19 -4.37
C SER A 27 3.89 6.34 -5.17
N HIS A 28 4.44 6.07 -6.35
CA HIS A 28 5.16 7.08 -7.15
C HIS A 28 4.23 7.99 -7.95
N ILE A 29 3.02 7.51 -8.29
CA ILE A 29 1.95 8.31 -8.91
C ILE A 29 0.85 8.57 -7.87
N ALA A 30 0.23 7.50 -7.37
CA ALA A 30 -0.75 7.49 -6.27
C ALA A 30 -0.58 6.15 -5.51
N LEU A 31 -1.30 5.95 -4.40
CA LEU A 31 -1.24 4.68 -3.68
C LEU A 31 -1.80 3.57 -4.57
N HIS A 32 -1.00 2.54 -4.85
CA HIS A 32 -1.42 1.40 -5.65
C HIS A 32 -1.17 0.13 -4.84
N PHE A 33 -2.26 -0.53 -4.45
CA PHE A 33 -2.21 -1.71 -3.60
C PHE A 33 -2.10 -2.98 -4.44
N LEU A 34 -1.17 -3.87 -4.05
CA LEU A 34 -0.92 -5.16 -4.71
C LEU A 34 -0.70 -5.05 -6.23
N PRO A 35 0.04 -4.05 -6.73
CA PRO A 35 0.13 -3.76 -8.17
C PRO A 35 0.79 -4.89 -8.96
N ALA A 36 1.65 -5.68 -8.32
CA ALA A 36 2.35 -6.82 -8.93
C ALA A 36 2.45 -7.99 -7.94
N LEU A 37 1.36 -8.29 -7.22
CA LEU A 37 1.31 -9.42 -6.30
C LEU A 37 1.65 -10.73 -7.05
N PRO A 38 2.70 -11.46 -6.65
CA PRO A 38 3.01 -12.74 -7.26
C PRO A 38 1.83 -13.72 -7.16
N VAL A 39 1.54 -14.44 -8.24
CA VAL A 39 0.43 -15.40 -8.31
C VAL A 39 0.53 -16.52 -7.26
N SER A 40 1.72 -16.79 -6.74
CA SER A 40 1.94 -17.78 -5.67
C SER A 40 1.57 -17.27 -4.28
N TRP A 41 1.43 -15.96 -4.08
CA TRP A 41 1.11 -15.34 -2.79
C TRP A 41 -0.40 -15.18 -2.63
N GLN A 42 -1.11 -16.31 -2.54
CA GLN A 42 -2.58 -16.33 -2.51
C GLN A 42 -3.17 -15.60 -1.30
N ASP A 43 -2.60 -15.82 -0.11
CA ASP A 43 -3.07 -15.23 1.14
C ASP A 43 -1.90 -14.62 1.89
N GLY A 44 -2.11 -13.46 2.51
CA GLY A 44 -1.05 -12.83 3.28
C GLY A 44 -1.39 -11.45 3.81
N SER A 45 -0.40 -10.86 4.47
CA SER A 45 -0.45 -9.49 4.94
C SER A 45 0.94 -8.88 5.03
N VAL A 46 1.03 -7.57 4.87
CA VAL A 46 2.23 -6.77 5.14
C VAL A 46 1.84 -5.57 6.00
N ARG A 47 2.75 -5.14 6.87
CA ARG A 47 2.53 -4.00 7.77
C ARG A 47 3.72 -3.05 7.75
N GLY A 48 3.44 -1.76 7.93
CA GLY A 48 4.46 -0.74 8.11
C GLY A 48 5.17 -0.28 6.84
N LEU A 49 4.64 -0.57 5.64
CA LEU A 49 5.23 -0.05 4.41
C LEU A 49 5.06 1.47 4.36
N ARG A 50 6.12 2.18 3.99
CA ARG A 50 6.08 3.64 3.83
C ARG A 50 5.74 3.99 2.39
N ALA A 51 4.80 4.91 2.25
CA ALA A 51 4.43 5.52 0.98
C ALA A 51 4.80 7.01 0.97
N ARG A 52 5.01 7.54 -0.24
CA ARG A 52 5.21 8.98 -0.48
C ARG A 52 4.03 9.79 0.06
N GLY A 53 4.32 11.02 0.49
CA GLY A 53 3.38 11.88 1.22
C GLY A 53 3.25 11.55 2.71
N ALA A 54 4.30 10.95 3.29
CA ALA A 54 4.40 10.61 4.70
C ALA A 54 3.25 9.72 5.21
N ARG A 55 3.08 8.55 4.58
CA ARG A 55 2.00 7.61 4.91
C ARG A 55 2.55 6.25 5.28
N THR A 56 1.96 5.61 6.27
CA THR A 56 2.24 4.21 6.63
C THR A 56 1.05 3.34 6.19
N VAL A 57 1.33 2.24 5.50
CA VAL A 57 0.33 1.37 4.90
C VAL A 57 0.49 -0.07 5.38
N ASP A 58 -0.62 -0.67 5.79
CA ASP A 58 -0.75 -2.11 6.00
C ASP A 58 -1.72 -2.68 4.96
N LEU A 59 -1.45 -3.88 4.46
CA LEU A 59 -2.31 -4.57 3.51
C LEU A 59 -2.61 -5.99 3.98
N ARG A 60 -3.81 -6.47 3.69
CA ARG A 60 -4.20 -7.87 3.83
C ARG A 60 -4.90 -8.32 2.55
N TRP A 61 -4.55 -9.51 2.08
CA TRP A 61 -5.15 -10.09 0.89
C TRP A 61 -5.52 -11.56 1.11
N LYS A 62 -6.48 -12.03 0.32
CA LYS A 62 -6.95 -13.42 0.33
C LYS A 62 -7.42 -13.83 -1.06
N ALA A 63 -6.99 -15.01 -1.51
CA ALA A 63 -7.20 -15.52 -2.87
C ALA A 63 -6.72 -14.52 -3.94
N GLY A 64 -5.51 -13.99 -3.77
CA GLY A 64 -4.86 -13.05 -4.71
C GLY A 64 -5.49 -11.67 -4.79
N ALA A 65 -6.47 -11.35 -3.93
CA ALA A 65 -7.20 -10.08 -3.97
C ALA A 65 -7.12 -9.34 -2.63
N LEU A 66 -7.02 -8.00 -2.70
CA LEU A 66 -7.06 -7.12 -1.54
C LEU A 66 -8.35 -7.38 -0.73
N ARG A 67 -8.21 -7.44 0.59
CA ARG A 67 -9.33 -7.52 1.54
C ARG A 67 -9.41 -6.31 2.43
N GLU A 68 -8.26 -5.75 2.76
CA GLU A 68 -8.16 -4.58 3.61
C GLU A 68 -6.84 -3.85 3.34
N ALA A 69 -6.93 -2.52 3.32
CA ALA A 69 -5.77 -1.65 3.47
C ALA A 69 -6.00 -0.72 4.68
N ILE A 70 -4.95 -0.47 5.46
CA ILE A 70 -4.95 0.54 6.51
C ILE A 70 -3.93 1.61 6.13
N VAL A 71 -4.39 2.85 5.99
CA VAL A 71 -3.55 4.00 5.67
C VAL A 71 -3.51 4.93 6.88
N ARG A 72 -2.30 5.26 7.32
CA ARG A 72 -2.03 6.19 8.43
C ARG A 72 -1.18 7.35 7.88
N PRO A 73 -1.78 8.48 7.53
CA PRO A 73 -1.02 9.66 7.14
C PRO A 73 -0.41 10.34 8.37
N ASP A 74 0.81 10.84 8.23
CA ASP A 74 1.47 11.66 9.26
C ASP A 74 1.08 13.14 9.13
N LEU A 75 0.56 13.55 7.96
CA LEU A 75 0.19 14.92 7.61
C LEU A 75 -1.22 14.96 7.02
N ASP A 76 -1.88 16.10 7.19
CA ASP A 76 -3.15 16.38 6.53
C ASP A 76 -2.96 16.48 5.01
N GLY A 77 -3.94 15.99 4.24
CA GLY A 77 -3.97 16.18 2.80
C GLY A 77 -4.78 15.15 2.04
N GLU A 78 -4.91 15.39 0.74
CA GLU A 78 -5.57 14.46 -0.17
C GLU A 78 -4.74 13.18 -0.31
N ILE A 79 -5.42 12.03 -0.25
CA ILE A 79 -4.87 10.71 -0.46
C ILE A 79 -5.55 10.12 -1.68
N GLU A 80 -4.79 9.92 -2.75
CA GLU A 80 -5.27 9.28 -3.98
C GLU A 80 -4.85 7.82 -4.03
N VAL A 81 -5.76 6.98 -4.52
CA VAL A 81 -5.62 5.53 -4.65
C VAL A 81 -5.97 5.13 -6.08
N VAL A 82 -5.10 4.33 -6.68
CA VAL A 82 -5.28 3.78 -8.03
C VAL A 82 -6.30 2.64 -8.01
N GLY A 83 -7.17 2.60 -9.03
CA GLY A 83 -8.08 1.49 -9.29
C GLY A 83 -9.49 1.70 -8.77
N LYS A 84 -10.23 0.59 -8.55
CA LYS A 84 -11.64 0.63 -8.17
C LYS A 84 -11.81 1.30 -6.80
N ALA A 85 -12.83 2.15 -6.69
CA ALA A 85 -13.23 2.75 -5.42
C ALA A 85 -13.45 1.69 -4.33
N LEU A 86 -12.80 1.92 -3.19
CA LEU A 86 -12.96 1.13 -1.97
C LEU A 86 -13.80 1.93 -0.97
N LYS A 87 -14.53 1.25 -0.09
CA LYS A 87 -15.16 1.90 1.06
C LYS A 87 -14.08 2.39 2.00
N VAL A 88 -14.11 3.68 2.36
CA VAL A 88 -13.14 4.31 3.26
C VAL A 88 -13.82 4.65 4.58
N THR A 89 -13.19 4.28 5.70
CA THR A 89 -13.69 4.59 7.04
C THR A 89 -12.59 5.12 7.93
N CYS A 90 -12.93 6.07 8.81
CA CYS A 90 -12.08 6.54 9.90
C CYS A 90 -12.81 6.27 11.22
N GLY A 91 -12.36 5.27 11.97
CA GLY A 91 -13.13 4.73 13.10
C GLY A 91 -14.43 4.09 12.60
N THR A 92 -15.57 4.59 13.05
CA THR A 92 -16.91 4.13 12.62
C THR A 92 -17.51 5.00 11.51
N THR A 93 -16.86 6.11 11.16
CA THR A 93 -17.39 7.09 10.22
C THR A 93 -16.92 6.76 8.81
N GLU A 94 -17.85 6.74 7.87
CA GLU A 94 -17.54 6.60 6.45
C GLU A 94 -17.03 7.94 5.89
N VAL A 95 -15.94 7.87 5.14
CA VAL A 95 -15.25 9.04 4.57
C VAL A 95 -15.69 9.19 3.11
N VAL A 96 -16.06 10.42 2.73
CA VAL A 96 -16.47 10.72 1.37
C VAL A 96 -15.28 10.57 0.42
N THR A 97 -15.48 9.81 -0.66
CA THR A 97 -14.50 9.64 -1.73
C THR A 97 -14.92 10.41 -2.99
N LYS A 98 -13.94 10.86 -3.76
CA LYS A 98 -14.14 11.46 -5.08
C LYS A 98 -13.51 10.58 -6.15
N THR A 99 -14.18 10.36 -7.26
CA THR A 99 -13.58 9.67 -8.41
C THR A 99 -12.51 10.55 -9.05
N THR A 100 -11.39 9.95 -9.42
CA THR A 100 -10.30 10.60 -10.16
C THR A 100 -10.04 9.84 -11.47
N GLU A 101 -9.13 10.36 -12.30
CA GLU A 101 -8.71 9.67 -13.53
C GLU A 101 -8.05 8.32 -13.24
N LEU A 102 -7.29 8.23 -12.14
CA LEU A 102 -6.53 7.03 -11.75
C LEU A 102 -7.34 6.05 -10.89
N GLY A 103 -8.37 6.55 -10.20
CA GLY A 103 -9.19 5.76 -9.29
C GLY A 103 -10.06 6.64 -8.41
N PHE A 104 -9.65 6.86 -7.17
CA PHE A 104 -10.40 7.67 -6.22
C PHE A 104 -9.50 8.37 -5.20
N SER A 105 -10.00 9.45 -4.62
CA SER A 105 -9.32 10.19 -3.56
C SER A 105 -10.21 10.46 -2.37
N PHE A 106 -9.59 10.70 -1.22
CA PHE A 106 -10.25 11.17 0.00
C PHE A 106 -9.29 12.05 0.80
N TYR A 107 -9.84 12.92 1.63
CA TYR A 107 -9.04 13.76 2.51
C TYR A 107 -8.66 12.98 3.78
N GLY A 108 -7.37 12.91 4.07
CA GLY A 108 -6.83 12.32 5.30
C GLY A 108 -6.31 13.40 6.24
N GLU A 109 -6.63 13.27 7.52
CA GLU A 109 -6.06 14.07 8.62
C GLU A 109 -4.90 13.28 9.24
N GLY A 110 -3.79 13.96 9.51
CA GLY A 110 -2.59 13.43 10.12
C GLY A 110 -2.87 12.78 11.47
N GLY A 111 -2.22 11.64 11.72
CA GLY A 111 -2.38 10.87 12.95
C GLY A 111 -3.67 10.05 13.03
N LYS A 112 -4.60 10.19 12.08
CA LYS A 112 -5.78 9.33 11.99
C LYS A 112 -5.49 8.02 11.25
N VAL A 113 -6.42 7.08 11.36
CA VAL A 113 -6.32 5.75 10.75
C VAL A 113 -7.50 5.54 9.83
N TYR A 114 -7.19 5.30 8.55
CA TYR A 114 -8.17 5.07 7.50
C TYR A 114 -8.16 3.60 7.11
N ARG A 115 -9.31 2.93 7.20
CA ARG A 115 -9.50 1.55 6.74
C ARG A 115 -10.24 1.56 5.41
N LEU A 116 -9.64 0.90 4.43
CA LEU A 116 -10.16 0.76 3.07
C LEU A 116 -10.51 -0.71 2.83
N THR A 117 -11.74 -0.97 2.39
CA THR A 117 -12.24 -2.32 2.10
C THR A 117 -12.96 -2.36 0.74
N PRO A 118 -12.81 -3.43 -0.06
CA PRO A 118 -13.53 -3.61 -1.32
C PRO A 118 -15.05 -3.58 -1.20
#